data_AF-A0A3A5AS78-F1
#
_entry.id   AF-A0A3A5AS78-F1
#
_cell.length_a   1.000
_cell.length_b   1.000
_cell.length_c   1.000
_cell.angle_alpha   90.00
_cell.angle_beta   90.00
_cell.angle_gamma   90.00
#
_symmetry.space_group_name_H-M   'P 1'
#
loop_
_entity.id
_entity.type
_entity.pdbx_description
1 polymer ?
#
loop_
_entity_poly.entity_id
_entity_poly.type
_entity_poly.pdbx_seq_one_letter_code
_entity_poly.pdbx_strand_id
1 'polypeptide(L)'
;MARWYRWSMMALILLVVWGCAKGSSLEGRVADGQGQAMAEVKPTQVRFTKADNGVITDSVTGLEWYVGPNQDNNWHQAKAWTENLIVSGGGWRMPTVPELQALYQKGASRVNMDPLFQPKAAWVWSGQMHDARTAWGFAFYSGLVNSHGLDYAYGRMAFAVRSRR
;
A
#
# COMPACT_ATOMS: atom_id res chain seq x y z
N MET A 1 -21.10 64.26 -11.89
CA MET A 1 -20.42 64.39 -13.20
C MET A 1 -20.77 63.15 -14.04
N ALA A 2 -21.35 63.39 -15.23
CA ALA A 2 -21.65 62.54 -16.41
C ALA A 2 -21.48 61.00 -16.27
N ARG A 3 -22.52 60.13 -16.32
CA ARG A 3 -23.41 59.69 -17.45
C ARG A 3 -22.69 59.53 -18.78
N TRP A 4 -22.65 58.32 -19.37
CA TRP A 4 -23.12 58.01 -20.74
C TRP A 4 -23.66 56.56 -20.80
N TYR A 5 -24.78 56.39 -21.50
CA TYR A 5 -25.63 55.19 -21.64
C TYR A 5 -26.04 55.12 -23.14
N ARG A 6 -26.31 53.90 -23.66
CA ARG A 6 -27.06 53.54 -24.91
C ARG A 6 -26.25 53.66 -26.23
N TRP A 7 -26.47 52.90 -27.30
CA TRP A 7 -27.70 52.49 -28.05
C TRP A 7 -27.59 51.00 -28.46
N SER A 8 -28.57 50.08 -28.43
CA SER A 8 -29.99 50.03 -28.83
C SER A 8 -30.24 50.17 -30.34
N MET A 9 -30.49 49.07 -31.05
CA MET A 9 -31.53 49.06 -32.10
C MET A 9 -32.11 47.65 -32.32
N MET A 10 -33.42 47.56 -32.10
CA MET A 10 -34.31 46.44 -32.43
C MET A 10 -34.49 46.32 -33.96
N ALA A 11 -34.80 45.12 -34.44
CA ALA A 11 -35.74 44.94 -35.55
C ALA A 11 -36.58 43.67 -35.33
N LEU A 12 -37.89 43.92 -35.24
CA LEU A 12 -39.01 42.99 -35.15
C LEU A 12 -39.17 42.19 -36.47
N ILE A 13 -39.76 40.99 -36.45
CA ILE A 13 -40.92 40.63 -37.27
C ILE A 13 -41.54 39.33 -36.72
N LEU A 14 -42.84 39.42 -36.44
CA LEU A 14 -43.77 38.37 -36.04
C LEU A 14 -44.07 37.43 -37.21
N LEU A 15 -44.08 36.11 -36.97
CA LEU A 15 -45.06 35.23 -37.60
C LEU A 15 -45.60 34.24 -36.55
N VAL A 16 -46.86 34.45 -36.22
CA VAL A 16 -47.73 33.51 -35.49
C VAL A 16 -48.10 32.39 -36.45
N VAL A 17 -47.76 31.14 -36.13
CA VAL A 17 -48.49 29.98 -36.63
C VAL A 17 -48.63 28.95 -35.50
N TRP A 18 -49.85 28.95 -34.95
CA TRP A 18 -50.68 27.81 -34.56
C TRP A 18 -50.05 26.41 -34.52
N GLY A 19 -50.27 25.69 -33.41
CA GLY A 19 -50.13 24.24 -33.38
C GLY A 19 -50.36 23.64 -32.01
N CYS A 20 -51.63 23.35 -31.69
CA CYS A 20 -52.03 22.57 -30.51
C CYS A 20 -51.27 21.25 -30.41
N ALA A 21 -50.83 20.94 -29.19
CA ALA A 21 -50.31 19.64 -28.80
C ALA A 21 -51.32 18.51 -29.11
N LYS A 22 -50.85 17.47 -29.81
CA LYS A 22 -51.41 16.13 -29.74
C LYS A 22 -50.27 15.14 -29.59
N GLY A 23 -50.35 14.36 -28.51
CA GLY A 23 -49.34 13.40 -28.11
C GLY A 23 -49.03 12.40 -29.23
N SER A 24 -47.74 12.10 -29.36
CA SER A 24 -47.25 10.95 -30.10
C SER A 24 -46.43 10.14 -29.12
N SER A 25 -46.91 8.93 -28.87
CA SER A 25 -46.25 7.86 -28.15
C SER A 25 -44.78 7.76 -28.55
N LEU A 26 -43.88 7.80 -27.58
CA LEU A 26 -42.48 7.43 -27.77
C LEU A 26 -42.43 5.89 -27.87
N GLU A 27 -42.54 5.35 -29.09
CA GLU A 27 -42.02 4.01 -29.36
C GLU A 27 -40.52 4.05 -29.14
N GLY A 28 -40.07 3.46 -28.03
CA GLY A 28 -38.67 3.24 -27.74
C GLY A 28 -38.07 2.34 -28.83
N ARG A 29 -37.26 2.92 -29.70
CA ARG A 29 -36.36 2.15 -30.54
C ARG A 29 -35.35 1.48 -29.63
N VAL A 30 -35.45 0.15 -29.52
CA VAL A 30 -34.38 -0.69 -28.96
C VAL A 30 -33.17 -0.52 -29.86
N ALA A 31 -32.16 0.20 -29.37
CA ALA A 31 -30.85 0.17 -29.97
C ALA A 31 -30.22 -1.17 -29.60
N ASP A 32 -29.94 -2.01 -30.60
CA ASP A 32 -29.12 -3.20 -30.45
C ASP A 32 -27.71 -2.78 -30.07
N GLY A 33 -27.50 -2.59 -28.76
CA GLY A 33 -26.19 -2.41 -28.18
C GLY A 33 -25.44 -3.73 -28.27
N GLN A 34 -24.52 -3.84 -29.23
CA GLN A 34 -23.51 -4.88 -29.21
C GLN A 34 -22.72 -4.74 -27.90
N GLY A 35 -23.04 -5.60 -26.93
CA GLY A 35 -22.32 -5.71 -25.68
C GLY A 35 -20.86 -6.00 -25.99
N GLN A 36 -20.00 -4.99 -25.81
CA GLN A 36 -18.57 -5.22 -25.79
C GLN A 36 -18.28 -6.17 -24.63
N ALA A 37 -17.70 -7.32 -24.94
CA ALA A 37 -17.27 -8.29 -23.94
C ALA A 37 -16.38 -7.56 -22.93
N MET A 38 -16.82 -7.52 -21.67
CA MET A 38 -15.98 -7.03 -20.58
C MET A 38 -14.74 -7.92 -20.54
N ALA A 39 -13.57 -7.30 -20.74
CA ALA A 39 -12.30 -7.98 -20.58
C ALA A 39 -12.29 -8.70 -19.23
N GLU A 40 -11.99 -9.99 -19.26
CA GLU A 40 -11.88 -10.83 -18.07
C GLU A 40 -10.83 -10.20 -17.13
N VAL A 41 -11.31 -9.58 -16.05
CA VAL A 41 -10.44 -9.05 -15.00
C VAL A 41 -9.88 -10.24 -14.24
N LYS A 42 -8.69 -10.68 -14.63
CA LYS A 42 -7.93 -11.67 -13.87
C LYS A 42 -7.78 -11.13 -12.44
N PRO A 43 -8.23 -11.86 -11.41
CA PRO A 43 -8.16 -11.35 -10.04
C PRO A 43 -6.70 -11.10 -9.67
N THR A 44 -6.40 -9.88 -9.24
CA THR A 44 -5.09 -9.53 -8.69
C THR A 44 -4.91 -10.35 -7.41
N GLN A 45 -4.02 -11.34 -7.44
CA GLN A 45 -3.75 -12.16 -6.26
C GLN A 45 -3.15 -11.27 -5.16
N VAL A 46 -3.84 -11.19 -4.03
CA VAL A 46 -3.37 -10.45 -2.86
C VAL A 46 -2.17 -11.19 -2.26
N ARG A 47 -1.00 -10.54 -2.28
CA ARG A 47 0.23 -11.12 -1.73
C ARG A 47 0.19 -11.18 -0.21
N PHE A 48 -0.15 -10.08 0.45
CA PHE A 48 -0.12 -9.98 1.91
C PHE A 48 -1.53 -9.90 2.50
N THR A 49 -1.77 -10.66 3.55
CA THR A 49 -3.01 -10.59 4.33
C THR A 49 -2.69 -10.53 5.81
N LYS A 50 -3.29 -9.58 6.53
CA LYS A 50 -3.05 -9.37 7.95
C LYS A 50 -4.23 -9.88 8.76
N ALA A 51 -3.97 -10.75 9.72
CA ALA A 51 -4.96 -11.22 10.69
C ALA A 51 -5.13 -10.23 11.84
N ASP A 52 -6.22 -10.37 12.60
CA ASP A 52 -6.55 -9.50 13.74
C ASP A 52 -5.47 -9.50 14.83
N ASN A 53 -4.77 -10.62 14.98
CA ASN A 53 -3.66 -10.73 15.93
C ASN A 53 -2.36 -10.09 15.44
N GLY A 54 -2.34 -9.49 14.25
CA GLY A 54 -1.20 -8.78 13.68
C GLY A 54 -0.29 -9.60 12.77
N VAL A 55 -0.48 -10.92 12.66
CA VAL A 55 0.29 -11.77 11.75
C VAL A 55 -0.01 -11.41 10.30
N ILE A 56 1.04 -11.20 9.51
CA ILE A 56 0.95 -10.92 8.08
C ILE A 56 1.43 -12.15 7.30
N THR A 57 0.53 -12.76 6.53
CA THR A 57 0.83 -13.91 5.67
C THR A 57 1.29 -13.43 4.30
N ASP A 58 2.44 -13.90 3.83
CA ASP A 58 2.93 -13.73 2.46
C ASP A 58 2.58 -14.96 1.61
N SER A 59 1.56 -14.85 0.75
CA SER A 59 1.07 -15.96 -0.07
C SER A 59 2.05 -16.39 -1.17
N VAL A 60 3.06 -15.57 -1.48
CA VAL A 60 4.09 -15.88 -2.50
C VAL A 60 5.24 -16.69 -1.90
N THR A 61 5.70 -16.34 -0.69
CA THR A 61 6.85 -17.01 -0.07
C THR A 61 6.46 -18.11 0.92
N GLY A 62 5.20 -18.15 1.36
CA GLY A 62 4.75 -19.05 2.42
C GLY A 62 5.30 -18.66 3.80
N LEU A 63 5.84 -17.45 3.94
CA LEU A 63 6.31 -16.90 5.21
C LEU A 63 5.21 -16.12 5.92
N GLU A 64 5.29 -16.11 7.23
CA GLU A 64 4.52 -15.22 8.08
C GLU A 64 5.43 -14.17 8.71
N TRP A 65 4.90 -12.97 8.86
CA TRP A 65 5.62 -11.81 9.33
C TRP A 65 4.91 -11.18 10.53
N TYR A 66 5.70 -10.60 11.42
CA TYR A 66 5.20 -9.79 12.53
C TYR A 66 6.07 -8.56 12.70
N VAL A 67 5.44 -7.39 12.67
CA VAL A 67 6.13 -6.11 12.86
C VAL A 67 6.31 -5.87 14.35
N GLY A 68 7.55 -5.64 14.77
CA GLY A 68 7.86 -5.39 16.15
C GLY A 68 7.35 -4.04 16.66
N PRO A 69 7.46 -3.81 17.98
CA PRO A 69 7.07 -2.56 18.58
C PRO A 69 7.78 -1.39 17.90
N ASN A 70 7.06 -0.29 17.73
CA ASN A 70 7.50 0.93 17.04
C ASN A 70 8.48 1.77 17.89
N GLN A 71 9.52 1.11 18.39
CA GLN A 71 10.61 1.67 19.19
C GLN A 71 11.95 1.38 18.54
N ASP A 72 12.94 2.16 18.92
CA ASP A 72 14.33 1.94 18.53
C ASP A 72 14.86 0.72 19.27
N ASN A 73 15.39 -0.25 18.52
CA ASN A 73 15.97 -1.46 19.08
C ASN A 73 17.40 -1.60 18.60
N ASN A 74 18.33 -1.81 19.53
CA ASN A 74 19.62 -2.37 19.16
C ASN A 74 19.44 -3.85 18.73
N TRP A 75 20.48 -4.46 18.20
CA TRP A 75 20.36 -5.81 17.64
C TRP A 75 19.99 -6.85 18.70
N HIS A 76 20.56 -6.74 19.90
CA HIS A 76 20.27 -7.65 21.02
C HIS A 76 18.81 -7.57 21.46
N GLN A 77 18.26 -6.35 21.54
CA GLN A 77 16.85 -6.13 21.86
C GLN A 77 15.92 -6.68 20.78
N ALA A 78 16.25 -6.46 19.51
CA ALA A 78 15.49 -7.02 18.39
C ALA A 78 15.48 -8.56 18.44
N LYS A 79 16.65 -9.17 18.64
CA LYS A 79 16.79 -10.62 18.79
C LYS A 79 15.96 -11.16 19.96
N ALA A 80 16.13 -10.58 21.14
CA ALA A 80 15.42 -11.01 22.34
C ALA A 80 13.90 -10.84 22.19
N TRP A 81 13.43 -9.74 21.58
CA TRP A 81 12.01 -9.54 21.31
C TRP A 81 11.48 -10.63 20.38
N THR A 82 12.18 -10.95 19.30
CA THR A 82 11.74 -11.97 18.35
C THR A 82 11.71 -13.37 18.96
N GLU A 83 12.73 -13.74 19.72
CA GLU A 83 12.83 -15.07 20.35
C GLU A 83 11.76 -15.28 21.44
N ASN A 84 11.32 -14.21 22.10
CA ASN A 84 10.27 -14.26 23.12
C ASN A 84 8.86 -14.01 22.56
N LEU A 85 8.71 -13.79 21.25
CA LEU A 85 7.40 -13.57 20.64
C LEU A 85 6.60 -14.88 20.65
N ILE A 86 5.46 -14.90 21.36
CA ILE A 86 4.59 -16.09 21.48
C ILE A 86 3.30 -15.99 20.66
N VAL A 87 3.12 -14.90 19.90
CA VAL A 87 1.94 -14.69 19.04
C VAL A 87 1.76 -15.90 18.12
N SER A 88 0.53 -16.41 18.06
CA SER A 88 0.17 -17.60 17.27
C SER A 88 1.05 -18.83 17.58
N GLY A 89 1.41 -19.02 18.85
CA GLY A 89 2.19 -20.18 19.31
C GLY A 89 3.70 -20.09 19.05
N GLY A 90 4.24 -18.90 18.77
CA GLY A 90 5.69 -18.65 18.68
C GLY A 90 6.38 -19.28 17.47
N GLY A 91 7.69 -19.57 17.61
CA GLY A 91 8.53 -20.06 16.51
C GLY A 91 9.02 -18.95 15.58
N TRP A 92 9.04 -17.72 16.08
CA TRP A 92 9.54 -16.56 15.37
C TRP A 92 11.06 -16.49 15.43
N ARG A 93 11.67 -16.01 14.35
CA ARG A 93 13.10 -15.70 14.29
C ARG A 93 13.31 -14.35 13.62
N MET A 94 14.49 -13.78 13.81
CA MET A 94 14.88 -12.62 13.02
C MET A 94 14.93 -12.98 11.53
N PRO A 95 14.60 -12.04 10.63
CA PRO A 95 14.66 -12.27 9.21
C PRO A 95 16.10 -12.28 8.71
N THR A 96 16.30 -12.89 7.55
CA THR A 96 17.53 -12.78 6.79
C THR A 96 17.47 -11.55 5.86
N VAL A 97 18.62 -11.14 5.33
CA VAL A 97 18.69 -10.03 4.36
C VAL A 97 17.88 -10.34 3.09
N PRO A 98 17.95 -11.54 2.47
CA PRO A 98 17.13 -11.84 1.29
C PRO A 98 15.63 -11.80 1.57
N GLU A 99 15.18 -12.23 2.75
CA GLU A 99 13.77 -12.15 3.13
C GLU A 99 13.32 -10.70 3.29
N LEU A 100 14.15 -9.83 3.89
CA LEU A 100 13.88 -8.38 3.97
C LEU A 100 13.84 -7.74 2.58
N GLN A 101 14.78 -8.11 1.70
CA GLN A 101 14.80 -7.64 0.32
C GLN A 101 13.54 -8.06 -0.44
N ALA A 102 12.99 -9.26 -0.19
CA ALA A 102 11.76 -9.73 -0.82
C ALA A 102 10.50 -8.93 -0.41
N LEU A 103 10.56 -8.19 0.70
CA LEU A 103 9.51 -7.25 1.13
C LEU A 103 9.63 -5.87 0.45
N TYR A 104 10.78 -5.55 -0.15
CA TYR A 104 11.01 -4.25 -0.78
C TYR A 104 10.20 -4.11 -2.06
N GLN A 105 9.36 -3.08 -2.09
CA GLN A 105 8.49 -2.72 -3.21
C GLN A 105 8.59 -1.23 -3.45
N LYS A 106 9.45 -0.85 -4.41
CA LYS A 106 9.70 0.55 -4.74
C LYS A 106 8.39 1.28 -5.07
N GLY A 107 8.11 2.37 -4.36
CA GLY A 107 6.92 3.19 -4.56
C GLY A 107 5.63 2.67 -3.93
N ALA A 108 5.62 1.50 -3.29
CA ALA A 108 4.41 0.98 -2.61
C ALA A 108 3.98 1.83 -1.41
N SER A 109 4.94 2.51 -0.76
CA SER A 109 4.70 3.46 0.33
C SER A 109 5.90 4.38 0.51
N ARG A 110 5.84 5.30 1.49
CA ARG A 110 6.98 6.15 1.89
C ARG A 110 8.24 5.35 2.23
N VAL A 111 8.07 4.10 2.64
CA VAL A 111 9.15 3.19 3.01
C VAL A 111 9.30 2.06 2.02
N ASN A 112 8.81 2.16 0.78
CA ASN A 112 8.94 1.10 -0.24
C ASN A 112 8.62 -0.32 0.26
N MET A 113 7.56 -0.45 1.04
CA MET A 113 7.03 -1.72 1.55
C MET A 113 5.51 -1.64 1.46
N ASP A 114 4.84 -2.78 1.34
CA ASP A 114 3.38 -2.85 1.36
C ASP A 114 2.83 -2.09 2.59
N PRO A 115 1.89 -1.13 2.42
CA PRO A 115 1.32 -0.34 3.51
C PRO A 115 0.73 -1.17 4.65
N LEU A 116 0.36 -2.44 4.43
CA LEU A 116 -0.19 -3.35 5.44
C LEU A 116 0.74 -3.56 6.64
N PHE A 117 2.06 -3.44 6.45
CA PHE A 117 3.06 -3.58 7.51
C PHE A 117 3.07 -2.37 8.46
N GLN A 118 2.74 -1.17 7.96
CA GLN A 118 2.70 0.09 8.75
C GLN A 118 3.93 0.33 9.68
N PRO A 119 5.19 0.16 9.22
CA PRO A 119 6.32 0.35 10.11
C PRO A 119 6.58 1.85 10.34
N LYS A 120 6.96 2.22 11.57
CA LYS A 120 7.29 3.61 11.93
C LYS A 120 8.65 4.06 11.36
N ALA A 121 9.61 3.14 11.30
CA ALA A 121 10.93 3.36 10.73
C ALA A 121 11.16 2.41 9.54
N ALA A 122 12.18 2.70 8.75
CA ALA A 122 12.42 2.00 7.50
C ALA A 122 13.71 1.15 7.53
N TRP A 123 14.38 1.03 8.68
CA TRP A 123 15.56 0.18 8.79
C TRP A 123 15.28 -1.00 9.72
N VAL A 124 15.50 -2.23 9.24
CA VAL A 124 15.19 -3.46 9.98
C VAL A 124 16.42 -4.33 10.13
N TRP A 125 16.68 -4.82 11.34
CA TRP A 125 17.77 -5.76 11.62
C TRP A 125 17.55 -7.11 10.93
N SER A 126 18.63 -7.66 10.39
CA SER A 126 18.72 -9.09 10.04
C SER A 126 19.28 -9.88 11.22
N GLY A 127 18.94 -11.16 11.29
CA GLY A 127 19.58 -12.12 12.21
C GLY A 127 21.01 -12.50 11.80
N GLN A 128 21.48 -12.01 10.64
CA GLN A 128 22.81 -12.33 10.12
C GLN A 128 23.87 -11.36 10.66
N MET A 129 24.85 -11.92 11.38
CA MET A 129 26.05 -11.20 11.78
C MET A 129 26.91 -10.89 10.55
N HIS A 130 27.53 -9.71 10.52
CA HIS A 130 28.56 -9.36 9.55
C HIS A 130 29.96 -9.67 10.10
N ASP A 131 30.18 -9.35 11.38
CA ASP A 131 31.38 -9.68 12.13
C ASP A 131 31.03 -9.82 13.63
N ALA A 132 32.03 -9.90 14.52
CA ALA A 132 31.82 -10.07 15.95
C ALA A 132 31.11 -8.89 16.66
N ARG A 133 31.05 -7.72 16.03
CA ARG A 133 30.53 -6.47 16.61
C ARG A 133 29.47 -5.79 15.75
N THR A 134 29.17 -6.31 14.56
CA THR A 134 28.18 -5.74 13.66
C THR A 134 27.25 -6.81 13.08
N ALA A 135 26.01 -6.41 12.83
CA ALA A 135 25.01 -7.24 12.16
C ALA A 135 24.47 -6.52 10.93
N TRP A 136 24.03 -7.30 9.94
CA TRP A 136 23.39 -6.76 8.75
C TRP A 136 21.97 -6.26 9.06
N GLY A 137 21.49 -5.38 8.20
CA GLY A 137 20.07 -5.10 8.08
C GLY A 137 19.76 -4.41 6.77
N PHE A 138 18.51 -3.99 6.63
CA PHE A 138 17.97 -3.50 5.37
C PHE A 138 17.24 -2.17 5.55
N ALA A 139 17.62 -1.19 4.74
CA ALA A 139 17.03 0.14 4.68
C ALA A 139 15.95 0.20 3.60
N PHE A 140 14.70 0.02 3.97
CA PHE A 140 13.55 0.09 3.08
C PHE A 140 13.34 1.45 2.41
N TYR A 141 13.85 2.56 2.96
CA TYR A 141 13.77 3.87 2.30
C TYR A 141 14.66 3.98 1.04
N SER A 142 15.71 3.16 0.93
CA SER A 142 16.68 3.23 -0.17
C SER A 142 16.97 1.88 -0.86
N GLY A 143 16.53 0.76 -0.29
CA GLY A 143 16.90 -0.58 -0.72
C GLY A 143 18.33 -0.98 -0.32
N LEU A 144 18.97 -0.25 0.61
CA LEU A 144 20.36 -0.48 1.00
C LEU A 144 20.49 -1.61 2.01
N VAL A 145 21.39 -2.55 1.73
CA VAL A 145 21.92 -3.50 2.73
C VAL A 145 23.16 -2.86 3.36
N ASN A 146 23.20 -2.76 4.69
CA ASN A 146 24.39 -2.29 5.39
C ASN A 146 24.47 -2.92 6.79
N SER A 147 25.66 -2.94 7.38
CA SER A 147 25.88 -3.42 8.75
C SER A 147 26.05 -2.26 9.73
N HIS A 148 25.56 -2.43 10.96
CA HIS A 148 25.81 -1.48 12.05
C HIS A 148 26.25 -2.23 13.32
N GLY A 149 26.87 -1.49 14.26
CA GLY A 149 27.25 -2.00 15.57
C GLY A 149 26.06 -2.57 16.33
N LEU A 150 26.24 -3.68 17.05
CA LEU A 150 25.15 -4.40 17.73
C LEU A 150 24.38 -3.53 18.74
N ASP A 151 25.04 -2.53 19.34
CA ASP A 151 24.46 -1.61 20.31
C ASP A 151 23.72 -0.41 19.68
N TYR A 152 23.76 -0.27 18.35
CA TYR A 152 23.22 0.91 17.68
C TYR A 152 21.69 0.82 17.47
N ALA A 153 20.92 1.61 18.20
CA ALA A 153 19.44 1.50 18.18
C ALA A 153 18.70 2.48 17.25
N TYR A 154 19.27 3.66 16.97
CA TYR A 154 18.51 4.83 16.50
C TYR A 154 17.75 4.58 15.19
N GLY A 155 16.42 4.52 15.18
CA GLY A 155 15.62 4.23 13.97
C GLY A 155 15.73 2.79 13.45
N ARG A 156 16.20 1.84 14.27
CA ARG A 156 16.28 0.40 13.93
C ARG A 156 15.07 -0.32 14.51
N MET A 157 14.34 -1.03 13.64
CA MET A 157 13.18 -1.83 14.02
C MET A 157 13.51 -3.32 14.09
N ALA A 158 12.70 -4.04 14.86
CA ALA A 158 12.68 -5.49 14.88
C ALA A 158 11.49 -6.00 14.04
N PHE A 159 11.77 -6.93 13.14
CA PHE A 159 10.74 -7.73 12.46
C PHE A 159 10.96 -9.18 12.87
N ALA A 160 9.88 -9.93 12.90
CA ALA A 160 9.89 -11.37 13.11
C ALA A 160 9.36 -12.06 11.87
N VAL A 161 9.96 -13.19 11.53
CA VAL A 161 9.53 -14.05 10.42
C VAL A 161 9.51 -15.50 10.88
N ARG A 162 8.62 -16.30 10.29
CA ARG A 162 8.59 -17.76 10.44
C ARG A 162 7.99 -18.42 9.20
N SER A 163 8.24 -19.72 9.05
CA SER A 163 7.50 -20.53 8.08
C SER A 163 6.05 -20.70 8.52
N ARG A 164 5.12 -20.67 7.56
CA ARG A 164 3.72 -20.97 7.81
C ARG A 164 3.56 -22.42 8.29
N ARG A 165 2.69 -22.63 9.27
CA ARG A 165 2.32 -23.95 9.79
C ARG A 165 1.19 -24.58 8.97
#